data_AF-A0AA96XNV0-F1
#
_entry.id   AF-A0AA96XNV0-F1
#
_cell.length_a   1.000
_cell.length_b   1.000
_cell.length_c   1.000
_cell.angle_alpha   90.00
_cell.angle_beta   90.00
_cell.angle_gamma   90.00
#
_symmetry.space_group_name_H-M   'P 1'
#
loop_
_entity.id
_entity.type
_entity.pdbx_description
1 polymer ?
#
loop_
_entity_poly.entity_id
_entity_poly.type
_entity_poly.pdbx_seq_one_letter_code
_entity_poly.pdbx_strand_id
1 'polypeptide(L)'
;MGAGTVLGAMLGLMAGLLVGSPWAIVLLLIAGGFAGRYYDAQHALPPEDPEALSGFSHAPYASAHDATSEAALVPREEEPYEQFASDLCAVFVEVAHADGEVRRDEVRVVRRYFQTTLGYGPEALEVVRSHLKVFLAHPPDLDAAVSACHAQLPSAERHRLLDTLYELALADGGMQRSEREVLRRVAEGLGISEADEQAIIALHLGAGDEHYAALGLTPDATDVEVKRAFRLLAAEHHPDKSAHLGRQAAEQAARRFQQIRDAYEEIRRLRGL
;
A
#
# COMPACT_ATOMS: atom_id res chain seq x y z
N MET A 1 0.25 14.18 41.46
CA MET A 1 0.54 14.70 40.09
C MET A 1 0.82 13.49 39.23
N GLY A 2 0.09 13.33 38.11
CA GLY A 2 0.28 12.18 37.23
C GLY A 2 1.65 12.22 36.54
N ALA A 3 2.17 11.04 36.21
CA ALA A 3 3.50 10.90 35.63
C ALA A 3 3.63 11.64 34.29
N GLY A 4 2.55 11.71 33.49
CA GLY A 4 2.49 12.43 32.23
C GLY A 4 2.58 13.94 32.39
N THR A 5 1.98 14.51 33.44
CA THR A 5 2.04 15.96 33.73
C THR A 5 3.48 16.41 34.02
N VAL A 6 4.27 15.60 34.73
CA VAL A 6 5.66 15.93 35.07
C VAL A 6 6.57 15.79 33.84
N LEU A 7 6.41 14.72 33.07
CA LEU A 7 7.19 14.48 31.84
C LEU A 7 6.89 15.51 30.74
N GLY A 8 5.62 15.88 30.55
CA GLY A 8 5.22 16.90 29.58
C GLY A 8 5.77 18.29 29.90
N ALA A 9 5.81 18.68 31.18
CA ALA A 9 6.41 19.95 31.60
C ALA A 9 7.94 19.97 31.39
N MET A 10 8.63 18.85 31.62
CA MET A 10 10.07 18.73 31.40
C MET A 10 10.44 18.81 29.92
N LEU A 11 9.67 18.15 29.04
CA LEU A 11 9.88 18.21 27.59
C LEU A 11 9.60 19.62 27.02
N GLY A 12 8.53 20.27 27.50
CA GLY A 12 8.22 21.66 27.12
C GLY A 12 9.32 22.65 27.51
N LEU A 13 9.90 22.49 28.70
CA LEU A 13 11.04 23.29 29.16
C LEU A 13 12.29 23.06 28.29
N MET A 14 12.63 21.80 27.98
CA MET A 14 13.80 21.48 27.16
C MET A 14 13.66 22.01 25.72
N ALA A 15 12.48 21.86 25.11
CA ALA A 15 12.20 22.40 23.78
C ALA A 15 12.27 23.94 23.77
N GLY A 16 11.76 24.59 24.81
CA GLY A 16 11.81 26.05 24.95
C GLY A 16 13.23 26.60 25.07
N LEU A 17 14.11 25.93 25.83
CA LEU A 17 15.51 26.34 26.00
C LEU A 17 16.30 26.22 24.69
N LEU A 18 15.92 25.27 23.82
CA LEU A 18 16.55 25.04 22.51
C LEU A 18 16.25 26.16 21.50
N VAL A 19 15.11 26.84 21.65
CA VAL A 19 14.71 27.98 20.79
C VAL A 19 15.37 29.30 21.24
N GLY A 20 15.88 29.36 22.48
CA GLY A 20 16.67 30.50 22.98
C GLY A 20 15.88 31.79 23.28
N SER A 21 14.55 31.76 23.21
CA SER A 21 13.68 32.90 23.51
C SER A 21 12.96 32.71 24.86
N PRO A 22 13.03 33.68 25.79
CA PRO A 22 12.36 33.57 27.10
C PRO A 22 10.85 33.35 27.00
N TRP A 23 10.20 33.93 25.98
CA TRP A 23 8.76 33.77 25.74
C TRP A 23 8.40 32.40 25.16
N ALA A 24 9.30 31.80 24.37
CA ALA A 24 9.10 30.45 23.84
C ALA A 24 9.13 29.40 24.97
N ILE A 25 9.96 29.60 26.00
CA ILE A 25 10.02 28.72 27.17
C ILE A 25 8.68 28.71 27.91
N VAL A 26 8.10 29.89 28.16
CA VAL A 26 6.82 30.00 28.87
C VAL A 26 5.68 29.35 28.07
N LEU A 27 5.61 29.62 26.76
CA LEU A 27 4.57 29.03 25.89
C LEU A 27 4.68 27.51 25.80
N LEU A 28 5.89 26.97 25.64
CA LEU A 28 6.12 25.54 25.51
C LEU A 28 5.98 24.79 26.84
N LEU A 29 6.26 25.43 27.98
CA LEU A 29 5.95 24.87 29.30
C LEU A 29 4.43 24.71 29.52
N ILE A 30 3.66 25.74 29.16
CA ILE A 30 2.19 25.72 29.29
C ILE A 30 1.61 24.64 28.36
N ALA A 31 2.06 24.59 27.11
CA ALA A 31 1.64 23.58 26.14
C ALA A 31 2.03 22.16 26.59
N GLY A 32 3.26 21.96 27.07
CA GLY A 32 3.75 20.68 27.58
C GLY A 32 2.98 20.20 28.83
N GLY A 33 2.62 21.12 29.74
CA GLY A 33 1.77 20.81 30.88
C GLY A 33 0.35 20.41 30.49
N PHE A 34 -0.21 21.02 29.45
CA PHE A 34 -1.55 20.67 28.94
C PHE A 34 -1.54 19.29 28.24
N ALA A 35 -0.53 19.01 27.43
CA ALA A 35 -0.33 17.70 26.81
C ALA A 35 -0.10 16.59 27.84
N GLY A 36 0.66 16.87 28.90
CA GLY A 36 0.88 15.92 30.00
C GLY A 36 -0.40 15.60 30.79
N ARG A 37 -1.24 16.60 31.05
CA ARG A 37 -2.56 16.37 31.67
C ARG A 37 -3.53 15.62 30.76
N TYR A 38 -3.48 15.87 29.46
CA TYR A 38 -4.28 15.12 28.48
C TYR A 38 -3.88 13.64 28.46
N TYR A 39 -2.58 13.35 28.48
CA TYR A 39 -2.05 11.99 28.58
C TYR A 39 -2.47 11.30 29.88
N ASP A 40 -2.34 11.97 31.03
CA ASP A 40 -2.78 11.45 32.34
C ASP A 40 -4.30 11.21 32.39
N ALA A 41 -5.10 12.05 31.72
CA ALA A 41 -6.56 11.87 31.65
C ALA A 41 -6.98 10.66 30.80
N GLN A 42 -6.19 10.31 29.78
CA GLN A 42 -6.41 9.11 28.97
C GLN A 42 -5.93 7.81 29.64
N HIS A 43 -5.00 7.90 30.60
CA HIS A 43 -4.39 6.76 31.28
C HIS A 43 -4.69 6.73 32.79
N ALA A 44 -5.72 7.46 33.23
CA ALA A 44 -6.15 7.44 34.62
C ALA A 44 -6.73 6.05 34.93
N LEU A 45 -6.01 5.28 35.75
CA LEU A 45 -6.53 4.04 36.31
C LEU A 45 -7.80 4.34 37.12
N PRO A 46 -8.87 3.52 37.02
CA PRO A 46 -10.06 3.71 37.83
C PRO A 46 -9.70 3.63 39.33
N PRO A 47 -10.39 4.37 40.21
CA PRO A 47 -10.12 4.34 41.64
C PRO A 47 -10.27 2.90 42.16
N GLU A 48 -9.27 2.43 42.90
CA GLU A 48 -9.33 1.12 43.56
C GLU A 48 -10.46 1.16 44.59
N ASP A 49 -11.56 0.47 44.29
CA ASP A 49 -12.66 0.28 45.22
C ASP A 49 -12.25 -0.81 46.22
N PRO A 50 -12.03 -0.50 47.51
CA PRO A 50 -11.53 -1.47 48.49
C PRO A 50 -12.54 -2.59 48.83
N GLU A 51 -13.75 -2.56 48.26
CA GLU A 51 -14.79 -3.57 48.47
C GLU A 51 -14.88 -4.64 47.37
N ALA A 52 -14.20 -4.46 46.22
CA ALA A 52 -14.25 -5.39 45.08
C ALA A 52 -13.53 -6.74 45.32
N LEU A 53 -12.76 -6.86 46.41
CA LEU A 53 -11.99 -8.06 46.76
C LEU A 53 -12.61 -8.90 47.88
N SER A 54 -13.81 -8.55 48.36
CA SER A 54 -14.51 -9.29 49.42
C SER A 54 -15.18 -10.60 48.95
N GLY A 55 -15.22 -10.85 47.64
CA GLY A 55 -15.90 -12.02 47.03
C GLY A 55 -15.06 -13.28 46.85
N PHE A 56 -13.74 -13.24 47.09
CA PHE A 56 -12.85 -14.39 46.85
C PHE A 56 -12.48 -15.10 48.15
N SER A 57 -13.47 -15.78 48.76
CA SER A 57 -13.24 -16.71 49.87
C SER A 57 -13.30 -18.17 49.39
N HIS A 58 -12.11 -18.79 49.34
CA HIS A 58 -11.77 -20.22 49.41
C HIS A 58 -12.67 -21.26 48.71
N ALA A 59 -12.20 -21.77 47.56
CA ALA A 59 -12.36 -23.17 47.19
C ALA A 59 -11.02 -23.91 47.41
N PRO A 60 -10.99 -25.18 47.87
CA PRO A 60 -9.76 -25.82 48.31
C PRO A 60 -8.90 -26.27 47.13
N TYR A 61 -7.61 -25.93 47.21
CA TYR A 61 -6.58 -26.37 46.27
C TYR A 61 -6.31 -27.87 46.48
N ALA A 62 -6.76 -28.70 45.54
CA ALA A 62 -6.38 -30.11 45.47
C ALA A 62 -5.07 -30.26 44.68
N SER A 63 -4.16 -31.07 45.24
CA SER A 63 -2.77 -31.26 44.86
C SER A 63 -2.54 -31.90 43.48
N ALA A 64 -1.46 -31.44 42.84
CA ALA A 64 -0.62 -32.00 41.78
C ALA A 64 -0.84 -33.46 41.33
N HIS A 65 -0.86 -33.71 40.02
CA HIS A 65 0.10 -34.52 39.23
C HIS A 65 -0.37 -34.66 37.76
N ASP A 66 0.59 -34.89 36.85
CA ASP A 66 0.52 -35.08 35.38
C ASP A 66 0.32 -33.82 34.51
N ALA A 67 1.36 -33.27 33.87
CA ALA A 67 2.09 -33.75 32.69
C ALA A 67 1.24 -33.74 31.40
N THR A 68 1.65 -32.87 30.47
CA THR A 68 1.25 -32.78 29.04
C THR A 68 -0.24 -32.57 28.75
N SER A 69 -0.62 -31.33 28.45
CA SER A 69 -1.73 -31.05 27.54
C SER A 69 -1.50 -29.70 26.87
N GLU A 70 -1.53 -29.74 25.55
CA GLU A 70 -1.65 -28.61 24.62
C GLU A 70 -2.42 -27.44 25.26
N ALA A 71 -1.73 -26.32 25.43
CA ALA A 71 -2.39 -25.04 25.65
C ALA A 71 -3.15 -24.74 24.35
N ALA A 72 -4.43 -25.10 24.35
CA ALA A 72 -5.37 -24.86 23.28
C ALA A 72 -5.21 -23.41 22.80
N LEU A 73 -4.96 -23.26 21.49
CA LEU A 73 -5.27 -22.06 20.74
C LEU A 73 -6.73 -21.72 21.01
N VAL A 74 -6.98 -20.81 21.95
CA VAL A 74 -8.22 -20.05 21.96
C VAL A 74 -8.09 -19.10 20.76
N PRO A 75 -8.89 -19.26 19.69
CA PRO A 75 -8.90 -18.29 18.61
C PRO A 75 -9.25 -16.95 19.25
N ARG A 76 -8.32 -15.99 19.21
CA ARG A 76 -8.63 -14.60 19.51
C ARG A 76 -9.68 -14.21 18.48
N GLU A 77 -10.92 -13.93 18.92
CA GLU A 77 -11.94 -13.40 18.00
C GLU A 77 -11.34 -12.14 17.38
N GLU A 78 -11.05 -12.18 16.07
CA GLU A 78 -10.50 -11.04 15.36
C GLU A 78 -11.56 -9.94 15.38
N GLU A 79 -11.23 -8.82 16.00
CA GLU A 79 -12.12 -7.66 16.03
C GLU A 79 -12.43 -7.25 14.57
N PRO A 80 -13.65 -6.80 14.24
CA PRO A 80 -14.06 -6.54 12.85
C PRO A 80 -13.12 -5.60 12.07
N TYR A 81 -12.40 -4.70 12.76
CA TYR A 81 -11.41 -3.82 12.14
C TYR A 81 -10.08 -4.54 11.81
N GLU A 82 -9.71 -5.58 12.55
CA GLU A 82 -8.51 -6.40 12.31
C GLU A 82 -8.73 -7.30 11.10
N GLN A 83 -9.91 -7.93 10.98
CA GLN A 83 -10.27 -8.73 9.81
C GLN A 83 -10.25 -7.87 8.53
N PHE A 84 -10.82 -6.66 8.57
CA PHE A 84 -10.77 -5.75 7.43
C PHE A 84 -9.33 -5.33 7.06
N ALA A 85 -8.49 -5.07 8.06
CA ALA A 85 -7.08 -4.78 7.84
C ALA A 85 -6.35 -5.99 7.22
N SER A 86 -6.71 -7.20 7.65
CA SER A 86 -6.22 -8.47 7.08
C SER A 86 -6.62 -8.60 5.61
N ASP A 87 -7.88 -8.37 5.25
CA ASP A 87 -8.37 -8.44 3.87
C ASP A 87 -7.65 -7.43 2.96
N LEU A 88 -7.45 -6.20 3.43
CA LEU A 88 -6.66 -5.20 2.71
C LEU A 88 -5.21 -5.65 2.54
N CYS A 89 -4.58 -6.17 3.59
CA CYS A 89 -3.20 -6.69 3.53
C CYS A 89 -3.08 -7.82 2.51
N ALA A 90 -4.07 -8.71 2.43
CA ALA A 90 -4.11 -9.78 1.45
C ALA A 90 -4.08 -9.23 0.01
N VAL A 91 -4.91 -8.24 -0.30
CA VAL A 91 -4.92 -7.59 -1.63
C VAL A 91 -3.57 -6.92 -1.93
N PHE A 92 -2.99 -6.19 -0.98
CA PHE A 92 -1.67 -5.56 -1.16
C PHE A 92 -0.56 -6.58 -1.40
N VAL A 93 -0.56 -7.70 -0.67
CA VAL A 93 0.46 -8.75 -0.82
C VAL A 93 0.33 -9.46 -2.15
N GLU A 94 -0.87 -9.74 -2.63
CA GLU A 94 -1.06 -10.40 -3.92
C GLU A 94 -0.56 -9.53 -5.09
N VAL A 95 -0.73 -8.21 -5.01
CA VAL A 95 -0.17 -7.29 -6.00
C VAL A 95 1.36 -7.22 -5.88
N ALA A 96 1.89 -7.06 -4.65
CA ALA A 96 3.34 -6.92 -4.43
C ALA A 96 4.14 -8.22 -4.63
N HIS A 97 3.52 -9.40 -4.41
CA HIS A 97 4.22 -10.69 -4.44
C HIS A 97 4.17 -11.37 -5.81
N ALA A 98 3.64 -10.70 -6.84
CA ALA A 98 3.56 -11.29 -8.17
C ALA A 98 4.94 -11.61 -8.81
N ASP A 99 6.04 -11.14 -8.20
CA ASP A 99 7.43 -11.36 -8.63
C ASP A 99 8.33 -12.09 -7.61
N GLY A 100 7.86 -12.30 -6.36
CA GLY A 100 8.55 -13.09 -5.34
C GLY A 100 9.28 -12.32 -4.22
N GLU A 101 9.49 -11.00 -4.30
CA GLU A 101 10.19 -10.23 -3.25
C GLU A 101 9.58 -8.85 -2.97
N VAL A 102 9.15 -8.60 -1.73
CA VAL A 102 8.61 -7.29 -1.33
C VAL A 102 9.71 -6.25 -1.10
N ARG A 103 9.58 -5.10 -1.77
CA ARG A 103 10.59 -4.03 -1.76
C ARG A 103 10.28 -2.95 -0.72
N ARG A 104 11.30 -2.18 -0.35
CA ARG A 104 11.16 -1.10 0.66
C ARG A 104 10.21 0.01 0.22
N ASP A 105 10.12 0.27 -1.08
CA ASP A 105 9.24 1.30 -1.63
C ASP A 105 7.78 0.84 -1.62
N GLU A 106 7.50 -0.44 -1.88
CA GLU A 106 6.15 -1.03 -1.71
C GLU A 106 5.66 -0.96 -0.27
N VAL A 107 6.50 -1.34 0.71
CA VAL A 107 6.14 -1.24 2.13
C VAL A 107 5.78 0.20 2.53
N ARG A 108 6.41 1.19 1.89
CA ARG A 108 6.12 2.60 2.13
C ARG A 108 4.74 2.98 1.61
N VAL A 109 4.35 2.50 0.43
CA VAL A 109 3.02 2.71 -0.16
C VAL A 109 1.94 2.11 0.75
N VAL A 110 2.10 0.84 1.15
CA VAL A 110 1.15 0.15 2.04
C VAL A 110 1.01 0.93 3.36
N ARG A 111 2.13 1.27 4.00
CA ARG A 111 2.11 2.01 5.27
C ARG A 111 1.39 3.36 5.13
N ARG A 112 1.64 4.09 4.05
CA ARG A 112 0.98 5.38 3.79
C ARG A 112 -0.51 5.22 3.61
N TYR A 113 -0.97 4.17 2.93
CA TYR A 113 -2.40 3.89 2.78
C TYR A 113 -3.10 3.73 4.13
N PHE A 114 -2.62 2.82 4.98
CA PHE A 114 -3.22 2.59 6.29
C PHE A 114 -3.12 3.84 7.19
N GLN A 115 -1.99 4.53 7.19
CA GLN A 115 -1.78 5.68 8.08
C GLN A 115 -2.53 6.93 7.62
N THR A 116 -2.47 7.28 6.34
CA THR A 116 -2.98 8.55 5.80
C THR A 116 -4.39 8.41 5.25
N THR A 117 -4.70 7.30 4.59
CA THR A 117 -6.04 7.09 4.00
C THR A 117 -7.02 6.54 5.02
N LEU A 118 -6.62 5.55 5.82
CA LEU A 118 -7.49 4.94 6.83
C LEU A 118 -7.32 5.53 8.24
N GLY A 119 -6.31 6.38 8.46
CA GLY A 119 -6.08 7.05 9.73
C GLY A 119 -5.55 6.15 10.84
N TYR A 120 -4.89 5.04 10.51
CA TYR A 120 -4.42 4.07 11.51
C TYR A 120 -3.32 4.67 12.39
N GLY A 121 -3.47 4.47 13.70
CA GLY A 121 -2.46 4.79 14.71
C GLY A 121 -1.29 3.80 14.71
N PRO A 122 -0.23 4.07 15.48
CA PRO A 122 0.97 3.23 15.53
C PRO A 122 0.69 1.79 15.97
N GLU A 123 -0.26 1.57 16.88
CA GLU A 123 -0.64 0.22 17.36
C GLU A 123 -1.34 -0.59 16.26
N ALA A 124 -2.28 0.01 15.52
CA ALA A 124 -2.97 -0.64 14.41
C ALA A 124 -2.02 -0.96 13.24
N LEU A 125 -0.97 -0.14 13.03
CA LEU A 125 0.07 -0.44 12.05
C LEU A 125 0.92 -1.67 12.41
N GLU A 126 1.05 -2.01 13.70
CA GLU A 126 1.70 -3.27 14.11
C GLU A 126 0.86 -4.50 13.75
N VAL A 127 -0.46 -4.38 13.79
CA VAL A 127 -1.39 -5.42 13.32
C VAL A 127 -1.25 -5.61 11.81
N VAL A 128 -1.30 -4.53 11.04
CA VAL A 128 -1.04 -4.54 9.58
C VAL A 128 0.30 -5.21 9.26
N ARG A 129 1.38 -4.81 9.96
CA ARG A 129 2.72 -5.41 9.78
C ARG A 129 2.72 -6.92 10.07
N SER A 130 1.92 -7.35 11.05
CA SER A 130 1.80 -8.78 11.39
C SER A 130 1.07 -9.56 10.30
N HIS A 131 -0.04 -9.05 9.77
CA HIS A 131 -0.76 -9.68 8.64
C HIS A 131 0.10 -9.75 7.38
N LEU A 132 0.78 -8.65 7.01
CA LEU A 132 1.71 -8.66 5.87
C LEU A 132 2.75 -9.78 5.98
N LYS A 133 3.34 -9.98 7.18
CA LYS A 133 4.30 -11.07 7.41
C LYS A 133 3.69 -12.46 7.27
N VAL A 134 2.45 -12.65 7.74
CA VAL A 134 1.75 -13.93 7.63
C VAL A 134 1.49 -14.26 6.16
N PHE A 135 0.97 -13.28 5.39
CA PHE A 135 0.63 -13.48 3.99
C PHE A 135 1.85 -13.65 3.08
N LEU A 136 3.00 -13.08 3.45
CA LEU A 136 4.25 -13.36 2.74
C LEU A 136 4.78 -14.78 2.96
N ALA A 137 4.39 -15.44 4.06
CA ALA A 137 4.73 -16.84 4.28
C ALA A 137 3.67 -17.79 3.70
N HIS A 138 2.42 -17.37 3.66
CA HIS A 138 1.27 -18.15 3.19
C HIS A 138 0.39 -17.27 2.31
N PRO A 139 0.41 -17.47 0.98
CA PRO A 139 -0.35 -16.64 0.06
C PRO A 139 -1.84 -16.59 0.44
N PRO A 140 -2.44 -15.39 0.51
CA PRO A 140 -3.86 -15.22 0.84
C PRO A 140 -4.78 -15.73 -0.27
N ASP A 141 -6.08 -15.84 0.07
CA ASP A 141 -7.14 -15.98 -0.93
C ASP A 141 -7.53 -14.59 -1.45
N LEU A 142 -7.00 -14.24 -2.64
CA LEU A 142 -7.27 -12.96 -3.28
C LEU A 142 -8.76 -12.72 -3.52
N ASP A 143 -9.49 -13.73 -4.01
CA ASP A 143 -10.88 -13.56 -4.43
C ASP A 143 -11.78 -13.31 -3.21
N ALA A 144 -11.51 -14.00 -2.09
CA ALA A 144 -12.18 -13.76 -0.82
C ALA A 144 -11.87 -12.35 -0.27
N ALA A 145 -10.60 -11.94 -0.29
CA ALA A 145 -10.16 -10.63 0.21
C ALA A 145 -10.76 -9.47 -0.60
N VAL A 146 -10.78 -9.58 -1.93
CA VAL A 146 -11.38 -8.58 -2.82
C VAL A 146 -12.89 -8.50 -2.61
N SER A 147 -13.57 -9.64 -2.46
CA SER A 147 -15.01 -9.66 -2.16
C SER A 147 -15.32 -9.00 -0.82
N ALA A 148 -14.49 -9.23 0.20
CA ALA A 148 -14.63 -8.59 1.51
C ALA A 148 -14.40 -7.07 1.43
N CYS A 149 -13.38 -6.64 0.67
CA CYS A 149 -13.13 -5.23 0.40
C CYS A 149 -14.29 -4.56 -0.36
N HIS A 150 -14.85 -5.22 -1.37
CA HIS A 150 -16.02 -4.73 -2.11
C HIS A 150 -17.23 -4.52 -1.19
N ALA A 151 -17.46 -5.43 -0.25
CA ALA A 151 -18.60 -5.36 0.67
C ALA A 151 -18.46 -4.25 1.73
N GLN A 152 -17.23 -3.94 2.15
CA GLN A 152 -16.95 -3.01 3.24
C GLN A 152 -16.64 -1.58 2.75
N LEU A 153 -16.04 -1.43 1.56
CA LEU A 153 -15.62 -0.14 1.03
C LEU A 153 -16.72 0.55 0.20
N PRO A 154 -17.02 1.83 0.47
CA PRO A 154 -17.79 2.68 -0.44
C PRO A 154 -17.13 2.80 -1.82
N SER A 155 -17.93 3.10 -2.85
CA SER A 155 -17.43 3.18 -4.23
C SER A 155 -16.18 4.07 -4.40
N ALA A 156 -16.17 5.25 -3.77
CA ALA A 156 -15.03 6.16 -3.84
C ALA A 156 -13.74 5.59 -3.20
N GLU A 157 -13.87 4.80 -2.14
CA GLU A 157 -12.73 4.19 -1.47
C GLU A 157 -12.18 2.98 -2.24
N ARG A 158 -13.05 2.26 -2.99
CA ARG A 158 -12.61 1.20 -3.91
C ARG A 158 -11.71 1.76 -5.02
N HIS A 159 -12.07 2.90 -5.61
CA HIS A 159 -11.23 3.59 -6.59
C HIS A 159 -9.88 4.02 -5.98
N ARG A 160 -9.90 4.54 -4.75
CA ARG A 160 -8.67 4.93 -4.04
C ARG A 160 -7.78 3.74 -3.70
N LEU A 161 -8.37 2.60 -3.34
CA LEU A 161 -7.63 1.36 -3.13
C LEU A 161 -6.94 0.95 -4.44
N LEU A 162 -7.69 0.86 -5.55
CA LEU A 162 -7.12 0.49 -6.85
C LEU A 162 -6.01 1.46 -7.29
N ASP A 163 -6.24 2.77 -7.16
CA ASP A 163 -5.24 3.82 -7.41
C ASP A 163 -3.94 3.60 -6.62
N THR A 164 -4.06 3.23 -5.33
CA THR A 164 -2.90 2.93 -4.48
C THR A 164 -2.19 1.64 -4.89
N LEU A 165 -2.93 0.63 -5.36
CA LEU A 165 -2.34 -0.63 -5.86
C LEU A 165 -1.57 -0.42 -7.17
N TYR A 166 -2.02 0.49 -8.03
CA TYR A 166 -1.24 0.91 -9.21
C TYR A 166 0.05 1.64 -8.80
N GLU A 167 -0.01 2.52 -7.78
CA GLU A 167 1.20 3.15 -7.22
C GLU A 167 2.16 2.12 -6.62
N LEU A 168 1.63 1.10 -5.94
CA LEU A 168 2.40 -0.01 -5.37
C LEU A 168 3.18 -0.75 -6.46
N ALA A 169 2.49 -1.19 -7.52
CA ALA A 169 3.07 -1.95 -8.64
C ALA A 169 4.03 -1.13 -9.53
N LEU A 170 4.14 0.19 -9.30
CA LEU A 170 5.07 1.07 -10.01
C LEU A 170 6.17 1.63 -9.12
N ALA A 171 6.16 1.31 -7.82
CA ALA A 171 7.06 1.87 -6.82
C ALA A 171 8.54 1.57 -7.11
N ASP A 172 8.81 0.49 -7.83
CA ASP A 172 10.13 -0.06 -8.09
C ASP A 172 10.66 0.23 -9.51
N GLY A 173 9.89 0.96 -10.33
CA GLY A 173 10.31 1.44 -11.65
C GLY A 173 9.68 0.72 -12.85
N GLY A 174 8.82 -0.29 -12.66
CA GLY A 174 8.07 -0.88 -13.77
C GLY A 174 7.09 -1.98 -13.38
N MET A 175 5.89 -1.93 -13.96
CA MET A 175 4.83 -2.92 -13.70
C MET A 175 5.00 -4.17 -14.56
N GLN A 176 5.10 -5.31 -13.89
CA GLN A 176 5.20 -6.63 -14.49
C GLN A 176 3.83 -7.13 -14.99
N ARG A 177 3.86 -8.14 -15.87
CA ARG A 177 2.63 -8.72 -16.43
C ARG A 177 1.78 -9.42 -15.38
N SER A 178 2.42 -10.14 -14.45
CA SER A 178 1.74 -10.84 -13.36
C SER A 178 1.00 -9.85 -12.45
N GLU A 179 1.63 -8.74 -12.09
CA GLU A 179 1.02 -7.66 -11.30
C GLU A 179 -0.16 -7.02 -12.03
N ARG A 180 -0.04 -6.78 -13.34
CA ARG A 180 -1.15 -6.24 -14.14
C ARG A 180 -2.35 -7.17 -14.18
N GLU A 181 -2.13 -8.48 -14.31
CA GLU A 181 -3.23 -9.45 -14.29
C GLU A 181 -3.92 -9.48 -12.91
N VAL A 182 -3.15 -9.40 -11.83
CA VAL A 182 -3.71 -9.29 -10.48
C VAL A 182 -4.52 -7.99 -10.32
N LEU A 183 -3.99 -6.84 -10.76
CA LEU A 183 -4.67 -5.55 -10.72
C LEU A 183 -6.00 -5.57 -11.49
N ARG A 184 -6.03 -6.18 -12.68
CA ARG A 184 -7.25 -6.35 -13.49
C ARG A 184 -8.30 -7.19 -12.75
N ARG A 185 -7.89 -8.31 -12.14
CA ARG A 185 -8.78 -9.14 -11.31
C ARG A 185 -9.30 -8.37 -10.10
N VAL A 186 -8.45 -7.58 -9.46
CA VAL A 186 -8.86 -6.73 -8.33
C VAL A 186 -9.86 -5.66 -8.78
N ALA A 187 -9.63 -5.00 -9.91
CA ALA A 187 -10.57 -4.00 -10.44
C ALA A 187 -11.95 -4.61 -10.73
N GLU A 188 -11.99 -5.78 -11.37
CA GLU A 188 -13.21 -6.55 -11.62
C GLU A 188 -13.92 -6.93 -10.31
N GLY A 189 -13.20 -7.49 -9.34
CA GLY A 189 -13.78 -7.91 -8.07
C GLY A 189 -14.21 -6.75 -7.17
N LEU A 190 -13.57 -5.58 -7.29
CA LEU A 190 -14.00 -4.33 -6.64
C LEU A 190 -15.20 -3.68 -7.35
N GLY A 191 -15.64 -4.22 -8.49
CA GLY A 191 -16.78 -3.70 -9.25
C GLY A 191 -16.52 -2.30 -9.81
N ILE A 192 -15.27 -2.02 -10.19
CA ILE A 192 -14.85 -0.78 -10.84
C ILE A 192 -15.15 -0.92 -12.33
N SER A 193 -15.70 0.14 -12.94
CA SER A 193 -16.03 0.10 -14.37
C SER A 193 -14.77 0.14 -15.21
N GLU A 194 -14.79 -0.46 -16.40
CA GLU A 194 -13.66 -0.42 -17.34
C GLU A 194 -13.25 1.04 -17.65
N ALA A 195 -14.21 1.95 -17.77
CA ALA A 195 -13.91 3.37 -18.01
C ALA A 195 -13.18 4.04 -16.84
N ASP A 196 -13.56 3.73 -15.60
CA ASP A 196 -12.91 4.28 -14.40
C ASP A 196 -11.52 3.65 -14.18
N GLU A 197 -11.39 2.35 -14.45
CA GLU A 197 -10.08 1.66 -14.44
C GLU A 197 -9.13 2.30 -15.45
N GLN A 198 -9.58 2.52 -16.70
CA GLN A 198 -8.77 3.18 -17.73
C GLN A 198 -8.36 4.59 -17.34
N ALA A 199 -9.22 5.33 -16.63
CA ALA A 199 -8.87 6.64 -16.10
C ALA A 199 -7.76 6.56 -15.03
N ILE A 200 -7.81 5.56 -14.13
CA ILE A 200 -6.76 5.32 -13.13
C ILE A 200 -5.45 4.91 -13.81
N ILE A 201 -5.50 3.98 -14.77
CA ILE A 201 -4.33 3.57 -15.57
C ILE A 201 -3.69 4.79 -16.23
N ALA A 202 -4.50 5.67 -16.84
CA ALA A 202 -4.00 6.87 -17.50
C ALA A 202 -3.28 7.84 -16.55
N LEU A 203 -3.70 7.92 -15.28
CA LEU A 203 -3.04 8.75 -14.28
C LEU A 203 -1.66 8.23 -13.89
N HIS A 204 -1.51 6.90 -13.75
CA HIS A 204 -0.26 6.27 -13.29
C HIS A 204 0.74 6.01 -14.41
N LEU A 205 0.24 5.53 -15.55
CA LEU A 205 1.06 5.11 -16.67
C LEU A 205 1.17 6.17 -17.77
N GLY A 206 0.46 7.30 -17.63
CA GLY A 206 0.55 8.51 -18.46
C GLY A 206 0.82 8.24 -19.94
N ALA A 207 -0.20 8.17 -20.79
CA ALA A 207 -0.02 7.84 -22.22
C ALA A 207 0.78 6.54 -22.49
N GLY A 208 0.96 5.67 -21.49
CA GLY A 208 1.52 4.32 -21.67
C GLY A 208 0.79 3.56 -22.77
N ASP A 209 -0.53 3.74 -22.84
CA ASP A 209 -1.39 3.21 -23.89
C ASP A 209 -1.06 3.79 -25.28
N GLU A 210 -0.64 5.06 -25.38
CA GLU A 210 -0.16 5.65 -26.63
C GLU A 210 1.12 5.00 -27.13
N HIS A 211 2.00 4.56 -26.23
CA HIS A 211 3.22 3.85 -26.62
C HIS A 211 2.91 2.46 -27.17
N TYR A 212 2.03 1.69 -26.51
CA TYR A 212 1.59 0.40 -27.04
C TYR A 212 0.80 0.57 -28.34
N ALA A 213 -0.10 1.55 -28.41
CA ALA A 213 -0.86 1.88 -29.62
C ALA A 213 0.04 2.35 -30.77
N ALA A 214 1.15 3.06 -30.49
CA ALA A 214 2.14 3.44 -31.51
C ALA A 214 2.78 2.21 -32.18
N LEU A 215 2.90 1.10 -31.44
CA LEU A 215 3.33 -0.21 -31.93
C LEU A 215 2.16 -1.09 -32.43
N GLY A 216 0.92 -0.61 -32.37
CA GLY A 216 -0.29 -1.37 -32.71
C GLY A 216 -0.59 -2.50 -31.74
N LEU A 217 -0.20 -2.34 -30.49
CA LEU A 217 -0.36 -3.32 -29.41
C LEU A 217 -1.28 -2.77 -28.32
N THR A 218 -1.84 -3.67 -27.53
CA THR A 218 -2.42 -3.31 -26.23
C THR A 218 -1.33 -3.38 -25.16
N PRO A 219 -1.54 -2.73 -24.00
CA PRO A 219 -0.65 -2.89 -22.85
C PRO A 219 -0.41 -4.35 -22.47
N ASP A 220 -1.35 -5.25 -22.74
CA ASP A 220 -1.31 -6.69 -22.39
C ASP A 220 -0.34 -7.51 -23.25
N ALA A 221 0.18 -6.93 -24.34
CA ALA A 221 1.11 -7.60 -25.23
C ALA A 221 2.34 -8.14 -24.48
N THR A 222 2.79 -9.35 -24.83
CA THR A 222 4.00 -9.96 -24.28
C THR A 222 5.26 -9.24 -24.73
N ASP A 223 6.37 -9.39 -24.00
CA ASP A 223 7.65 -8.77 -24.39
C ASP A 223 8.14 -9.29 -25.75
N VAL A 224 7.79 -10.53 -26.07
CA VAL A 224 8.04 -11.13 -27.39
C VAL A 224 7.25 -10.40 -28.47
N GLU A 225 5.97 -10.11 -28.21
CA GLU A 225 5.11 -9.34 -29.12
C GLU A 225 5.58 -7.91 -29.27
N VAL A 226 5.97 -7.24 -28.18
CA VAL A 226 6.55 -5.88 -28.21
C VAL A 226 7.82 -5.85 -29.05
N LYS A 227 8.78 -6.76 -28.78
CA LYS A 227 10.04 -6.86 -29.56
C LYS A 227 9.79 -7.26 -31.01
N ARG A 228 8.74 -8.04 -31.29
CA ARG A 228 8.35 -8.44 -32.64
C ARG A 228 7.74 -7.26 -33.40
N ALA A 229 6.78 -6.56 -32.80
CA ALA A 229 6.12 -5.39 -33.39
C ALA A 229 7.13 -4.29 -33.69
N PHE A 230 8.04 -4.01 -32.75
CA PHE A 230 9.12 -3.05 -32.95
C PHE A 230 9.99 -3.40 -34.17
N ARG A 231 10.49 -4.64 -34.26
CA ARG A 231 11.33 -5.07 -35.39
C ARG A 231 10.59 -4.98 -36.73
N LEU A 232 9.30 -5.32 -36.75
CA LEU A 232 8.48 -5.27 -37.95
C LEU A 232 8.28 -3.83 -38.43
N LEU A 233 7.83 -2.95 -37.54
CA LEU A 233 7.56 -1.54 -37.83
C LEU A 233 8.84 -0.75 -38.11
N ALA A 234 9.94 -1.03 -37.41
CA ALA A 234 11.24 -0.44 -37.68
C ALA A 234 11.74 -0.83 -39.08
N ALA A 235 11.53 -2.07 -39.50
CA ALA A 235 11.89 -2.51 -40.84
C ALA A 235 10.96 -1.94 -41.92
N GLU A 236 9.70 -1.67 -41.61
CA GLU A 236 8.72 -1.06 -42.54
C GLU A 236 9.01 0.42 -42.77
N HIS A 237 9.25 1.18 -41.69
CA HIS A 237 9.42 2.63 -41.72
C HIS A 237 10.89 3.09 -41.76
N HIS A 238 11.84 2.18 -42.03
CA HIS A 238 13.25 2.56 -42.10
C HIS A 238 13.49 3.61 -43.20
N PRO A 239 14.18 4.73 -42.90
CA PRO A 239 14.36 5.84 -43.85
C PRO A 239 14.97 5.41 -45.20
N ASP A 240 15.87 4.42 -45.19
CA ASP A 240 16.47 3.87 -46.42
C ASP A 240 15.45 3.23 -47.37
N LYS A 241 14.39 2.62 -46.85
CA LYS A 241 13.35 2.00 -47.70
C LYS A 241 12.45 3.02 -48.36
N SER A 242 12.34 4.23 -47.82
CA SER A 242 11.53 5.31 -48.39
C SER A 242 12.36 6.31 -49.20
N ALA A 243 13.69 6.20 -49.18
CA ALA A 243 14.60 7.15 -49.83
C ALA A 243 14.36 7.29 -51.35
N HIS A 244 13.91 6.20 -52.00
CA HIS A 244 13.62 6.17 -53.43
C HIS A 244 12.23 6.73 -53.81
N LEU A 245 11.35 6.98 -52.82
CA LEU A 245 9.97 7.45 -53.02
C LEU A 245 9.85 8.99 -52.96
N GLY A 246 10.97 9.69 -52.81
CA GLY A 246 11.02 11.15 -52.76
C GLY A 246 11.14 11.71 -51.33
N ARG A 247 11.53 13.00 -51.25
CA ARG A 247 11.92 13.65 -49.98
C ARG A 247 10.79 13.65 -48.93
N GLN A 248 9.54 13.90 -49.33
CA GLN A 248 8.42 13.93 -48.39
C GLN A 248 8.08 12.55 -47.80
N ALA A 249 8.13 11.48 -48.61
CA ALA A 249 7.91 10.12 -48.15
C ALA A 249 9.01 9.69 -47.18
N ALA A 250 10.27 10.02 -47.47
CA ALA A 250 11.40 9.77 -46.59
C ALA A 250 11.28 10.49 -45.24
N GLU A 251 10.85 11.76 -45.23
CA GLU A 251 10.63 12.51 -43.99
C GLU A 251 9.45 11.95 -43.16
N GLN A 252 8.38 11.49 -43.80
CA GLN A 252 7.26 10.85 -43.10
C GLN A 252 7.67 9.51 -42.48
N ALA A 253 8.41 8.68 -43.23
CA ALA A 253 8.95 7.43 -42.70
C ALA A 253 9.92 7.68 -41.54
N ALA A 254 10.81 8.66 -41.65
CA ALA A 254 11.72 9.04 -40.56
C ALA A 254 10.98 9.50 -39.31
N ARG A 255 9.93 10.34 -39.46
CA ARG A 255 9.07 10.74 -38.33
C ARG A 255 8.38 9.55 -37.70
N ARG A 256 7.83 8.63 -38.51
CA ARG A 256 7.13 7.45 -38.00
C ARG A 256 8.09 6.50 -37.29
N PHE A 257 9.27 6.26 -37.86
CA PHE A 257 10.33 5.46 -37.26
C PHE A 257 10.77 6.00 -35.91
N GLN A 258 10.94 7.32 -35.81
CA GLN A 258 11.26 7.99 -34.55
C GLN A 258 10.18 7.73 -33.48
N GLN A 259 8.90 7.92 -33.83
CA GLN A 259 7.78 7.63 -32.92
C GLN A 259 7.77 6.18 -32.44
N ILE A 260 8.01 5.22 -33.34
CA ILE A 260 8.07 3.78 -33.01
C ILE A 260 9.23 3.49 -32.05
N ARG A 261 10.39 4.12 -32.28
CA ARG A 261 11.55 3.95 -31.41
C ARG A 261 11.30 4.53 -30.02
N ASP A 262 10.80 5.76 -29.96
CA ASP A 262 10.54 6.45 -28.69
C ASP A 262 9.50 5.67 -27.86
N ALA A 263 8.44 5.17 -28.50
CA ALA A 263 7.45 4.31 -27.86
C ALA A 263 8.04 2.98 -27.35
N TYR A 264 8.89 2.32 -28.13
CA TYR A 264 9.56 1.09 -27.71
C TYR A 264 10.53 1.32 -26.55
N GLU A 265 11.29 2.42 -26.55
CA GLU A 265 12.19 2.79 -25.46
C GLU A 265 11.42 3.04 -24.16
N GLU A 266 10.27 3.69 -24.24
CA GLU A 266 9.45 3.94 -23.05
C GLU A 266 8.79 2.67 -22.52
N ILE A 267 8.25 1.81 -23.38
CA ILE A 267 7.75 0.49 -22.96
C ILE A 267 8.88 -0.34 -22.34
N ARG A 268 10.08 -0.25 -22.90
CA ARG A 268 11.25 -0.95 -22.38
C ARG A 268 11.62 -0.45 -20.98
N ARG A 269 11.55 0.87 -20.75
CA ARG A 269 11.72 1.49 -19.43
C ARG A 269 10.65 1.03 -18.44
N LEU A 270 9.38 1.08 -18.84
CA LEU A 270 8.23 0.69 -18.03
C LEU A 270 8.20 -0.80 -17.66
N ARG A 271 8.88 -1.65 -18.42
CA ARG A 271 8.93 -3.12 -18.20
C ARG A 271 10.28 -3.65 -17.73
N GLY A 272 11.30 -2.80 -17.58
CA GLY A 272 12.65 -3.23 -17.21
C GLY A 272 13.34 -4.16 -18.23
N LEU A 273 13.11 -3.94 -19.53
CA LEU A 273 13.56 -4.81 -20.63
C LEU A 273 14.97 -4.53 -21.20
#